data_AF-A0A957NUC9-F1
#
_entry.id   AF-A0A957NUC9-F1
#
_cell.length_a   1.000
_cell.length_b   1.000
_cell.length_c   1.000
_cell.angle_alpha   90.00
_cell.angle_beta   90.00
_cell.angle_gamma   90.00
#
_symmetry.space_group_name_H-M   'P 1'
#
loop_
_entity.id
_entity.type
_entity.pdbx_description
1 polymer ?
#
loop_
_entity_poly.entity_id
_entity_poly.type
_entity_poly.pdbx_seq_one_letter_code
_entity_poly.pdbx_strand_id
1 'polypeptide(L)'
;RGIFMLPWILPTYIIVLVWRWIFDGQTGLLNQVLMSWGLIENNIPFLAKPASAVAALIFVMVWKGYPFYALTFLAGMQTISAELYDAAKVDGAGRLARFRFITLPGLQQIMGVVILLSTIWTMNSLEIPMLLTGGGPSNATEVFPLLTYHLAMQNFRLGEGAALPIMMLPIVALLVLGVASYMDKEATE
;
A
#
# COMPACT_ATOMS: atom_id res chain seq x y z
N ARG A 1 10.77 10.38 16.23
CA ARG A 1 9.60 9.47 16.12
C ARG A 1 8.46 10.11 15.33
N GLY A 2 8.00 11.34 15.62
CA GLY A 2 6.91 11.99 14.90
C GLY A 2 7.11 12.19 13.38
N ILE A 3 8.34 12.44 12.91
CA ILE A 3 8.66 12.62 11.48
C ILE A 3 8.28 11.40 10.64
N PHE A 4 8.35 10.18 11.20
CA PHE A 4 7.97 8.96 10.48
C PHE A 4 6.47 8.90 10.15
N MET A 5 5.63 9.63 10.88
CA MET A 5 4.17 9.65 10.66
C MET A 5 3.74 10.67 9.61
N LEU A 6 4.65 11.50 9.10
CA LEU A 6 4.33 12.55 8.13
C LEU A 6 3.56 12.03 6.90
N PRO A 7 3.95 10.91 6.25
CA PRO A 7 3.22 10.40 5.08
C PRO A 7 1.76 10.06 5.38
N TRP A 8 1.44 9.66 6.62
CA TRP A 8 0.09 9.26 7.02
C TRP A 8 -0.81 10.44 7.37
N ILE A 9 -0.24 11.49 7.97
CA ILE A 9 -0.99 12.65 8.49
C ILE A 9 -1.27 13.69 7.40
N LEU A 10 -0.42 13.75 6.37
CA LEU A 10 -0.59 14.72 5.29
C LEU A 10 -1.84 14.43 4.44
N PRO A 11 -2.57 15.47 4.00
CA PRO A 11 -3.68 15.30 3.08
C PRO A 11 -3.22 14.60 1.78
N THR A 12 -3.97 13.59 1.33
CA THR A 12 -3.62 12.78 0.16
C THR A 12 -3.35 13.64 -1.08
N TYR A 13 -4.13 14.69 -1.28
CA TYR A 13 -3.97 15.60 -2.42
C TYR A 13 -2.57 16.21 -2.48
N ILE A 14 -2.04 16.67 -1.34
CA ILE A 14 -0.70 17.26 -1.25
C ILE A 14 0.38 16.22 -1.54
N ILE A 15 0.21 15.01 -0.97
CA ILE A 15 1.12 13.88 -1.23
C ILE A 15 1.20 13.59 -2.73
N VAL A 16 0.05 13.46 -3.38
CA VAL A 16 -0.01 13.13 -4.80
C VAL A 16 0.56 14.25 -5.67
N LEU A 17 0.29 15.51 -5.35
CA LEU A 17 0.85 16.65 -6.08
C LEU A 17 2.38 16.63 -6.07
N VAL A 18 2.98 16.39 -4.91
CA VAL A 18 4.44 16.29 -4.76
C VAL A 18 4.99 15.09 -5.52
N TRP A 19 4.39 13.90 -5.38
CA TRP A 19 4.84 12.71 -6.10
C TRP A 19 4.70 12.84 -7.61
N ARG A 20 3.63 13.47 -8.09
CA ARG A 20 3.42 13.75 -9.51
C ARG A 20 4.52 14.66 -10.07
N TRP A 21 4.95 15.68 -9.32
CA TRP A 21 6.11 16.48 -9.68
C TRP A 21 7.41 15.66 -9.63
N ILE A 22 7.63 14.85 -8.60
CA ILE A 22 8.83 14.00 -8.51
C ILE A 22 8.95 13.05 -9.72
N PHE A 23 7.84 12.47 -10.17
CA PHE A 23 7.77 11.57 -11.32
C PHE A 23 7.63 12.28 -12.68
N ASP A 24 7.66 13.61 -12.71
CA ASP A 24 7.51 14.38 -13.94
C ASP A 24 8.65 14.09 -14.92
N GLY A 25 8.28 13.91 -16.20
CA GLY A 25 9.20 13.52 -17.26
C GLY A 25 10.08 14.65 -17.79
N GLN A 26 9.81 15.91 -17.45
CA GLN A 26 10.57 17.05 -17.98
C GLN A 26 11.40 17.74 -16.89
N THR A 27 10.78 17.95 -15.74
CA THR A 27 11.31 18.75 -14.63
C THR A 27 11.41 17.96 -13.32
N GLY A 28 11.03 16.69 -13.33
CA GLY A 28 10.85 15.92 -12.10
C GLY A 28 12.16 15.62 -11.36
N LEU A 29 12.07 15.69 -10.03
CA LEU A 29 13.22 15.47 -9.14
C LEU A 29 13.85 14.09 -9.33
N LEU A 30 13.06 13.04 -9.59
CA LEU A 30 13.59 11.69 -9.75
C LEU A 30 14.51 11.60 -10.98
N ASN A 31 14.11 12.21 -12.10
CA ASN A 31 14.97 12.29 -13.29
C ASN A 31 16.27 13.04 -13.00
N GLN A 32 16.20 14.19 -12.31
CA GLN A 32 17.38 14.97 -11.96
C GLN A 32 18.38 14.17 -11.11
N VAL A 33 17.89 13.44 -10.10
CA VAL A 33 18.73 12.59 -9.24
C VAL A 33 19.37 11.46 -10.06
N LEU A 34 18.57 10.74 -10.86
CA LEU A 34 19.08 9.62 -11.66
C LEU A 34 20.10 10.07 -12.71
N MET A 35 19.88 11.22 -13.35
CA MET A 35 20.85 11.84 -14.27
C MET A 35 22.14 12.22 -13.53
N SER A 36 22.04 12.82 -12.34
CA SER A 36 23.21 13.25 -11.55
C SER A 36 24.10 12.09 -11.10
N TRP A 37 23.50 10.91 -10.90
CA TRP A 37 24.21 9.67 -10.55
C TRP A 37 24.69 8.88 -11.77
N GLY A 38 24.44 9.37 -12.99
CA GLY A 38 24.81 8.69 -14.23
C GLY A 38 24.03 7.39 -14.49
N LEU A 39 22.87 7.21 -13.86
CA LEU A 39 22.03 6.01 -14.03
C LEU A 39 21.17 6.07 -15.30
N ILE A 40 20.89 7.27 -15.80
CA ILE A 40 20.13 7.51 -17.04
C ILE A 40 20.79 8.65 -17.82
N GLU A 41 20.64 8.61 -19.15
CA GLU A 41 21.15 9.65 -20.07
C GLU A 41 20.06 10.61 -20.54
N ASN A 42 18.80 10.20 -20.46
CA ASN A 42 17.64 10.97 -20.91
C ASN A 42 16.51 10.86 -19.89
N ASN A 43 15.70 11.91 -19.79
CA ASN A 43 14.57 11.93 -18.87
C ASN A 43 13.56 10.81 -19.19
N ILE A 44 13.08 10.15 -18.14
CA ILE A 44 12.08 9.09 -18.22
C ILE A 44 10.71 9.67 -17.82
N PRO A 45 9.69 9.61 -18.69
CA PRO A 45 8.35 10.01 -18.34
C PRO A 45 7.64 8.88 -17.58
N PHE A 46 7.91 8.76 -16.27
CA PHE A 46 7.46 7.64 -15.43
C PHE A 46 5.95 7.40 -15.45
N LEU A 47 5.15 8.47 -15.52
CA LEU A 47 3.68 8.36 -15.55
C LEU A 47 3.11 8.14 -16.96
N ALA A 48 3.93 8.19 -18.02
CA ALA A 48 3.47 8.08 -19.40
C ALA A 48 3.59 6.66 -19.98
N LYS A 49 4.24 5.72 -19.28
CA LYS A 49 4.33 4.31 -19.71
C LYS A 49 3.53 3.41 -18.74
N PRO A 50 2.74 2.43 -19.24
CA PRO A 50 1.87 1.61 -18.40
C PRO A 50 2.56 0.97 -17.19
N ALA A 51 3.66 0.25 -17.43
CA ALA A 51 4.35 -0.48 -16.37
C ALA A 51 4.95 0.45 -15.29
N SER A 52 5.56 1.57 -15.70
CA SER A 52 6.14 2.52 -14.75
C SER A 52 5.08 3.34 -14.01
N ALA A 53 3.94 3.62 -14.64
CA ALA A 53 2.81 4.28 -13.98
C ALA A 53 2.21 3.40 -12.88
N VAL A 54 2.02 2.10 -13.15
CA VAL A 54 1.57 1.13 -12.14
C VAL A 54 2.58 1.01 -11.01
N ALA A 55 3.87 0.91 -11.31
CA ALA A 55 4.91 0.83 -10.29
C ALA A 55 4.97 2.11 -9.42
N ALA A 56 4.88 3.29 -10.04
CA ALA A 56 4.82 4.56 -9.32
C ALA A 56 3.58 4.66 -8.44
N LEU A 57 2.41 4.22 -8.92
CA LEU A 57 1.18 4.18 -8.15
C LEU A 57 1.31 3.30 -6.90
N ILE A 58 1.77 2.05 -7.08
CA ILE A 58 1.98 1.10 -5.97
C ILE A 58 2.95 1.71 -4.95
N PHE A 59 4.05 2.30 -5.42
CA PHE A 59 5.03 2.93 -4.56
C PHE A 59 4.42 4.05 -3.70
N VAL A 60 3.63 4.96 -4.30
CA VAL A 60 2.99 6.06 -3.55
C VAL A 60 1.98 5.53 -2.54
N MET A 61 1.19 4.52 -2.90
CA MET A 61 0.23 3.87 -1.99
C MET A 61 0.94 3.24 -0.79
N VAL A 62 2.01 2.48 -1.04
CA VAL A 62 2.83 1.86 0.02
C VAL A 62 3.51 2.92 0.88
N TRP A 63 4.10 3.95 0.28
CA TRP A 63 4.77 5.04 0.99
C TRP A 63 3.82 5.79 1.93
N LYS A 64 2.59 6.06 1.50
CA LYS A 64 1.56 6.70 2.33
C LYS A 64 1.14 5.79 3.48
N GLY A 65 0.91 4.50 3.22
CA GLY A 65 0.43 3.54 4.22
C GLY A 65 1.50 3.06 5.21
N TYR A 66 2.77 3.09 4.82
CA TYR A 66 3.90 2.54 5.57
C TYR A 66 3.94 2.95 7.05
N PRO A 67 3.75 4.22 7.44
CA PRO A 67 3.84 4.62 8.84
C PRO A 67 2.83 3.91 9.74
N PHE A 68 1.59 3.72 9.26
CA PHE A 68 0.54 3.01 10.00
C PHE A 68 0.93 1.55 10.22
N TYR A 69 1.44 0.88 9.19
CA TYR A 69 1.88 -0.52 9.30
C TYR A 69 3.09 -0.66 10.22
N ALA A 70 4.09 0.20 10.07
CA ALA A 70 5.29 0.19 10.90
C ALA A 70 4.96 0.40 12.39
N LEU A 71 4.05 1.34 12.70
CA LEU A 71 3.63 1.59 14.07
C LEU A 71 2.85 0.39 14.65
N THR A 72 1.95 -0.19 13.86
CA THR A 72 1.16 -1.36 14.26
C THR A 72 2.06 -2.58 14.54
N PHE A 73 3.02 -2.86 13.66
CA PHE A 73 4.00 -3.93 13.89
C PHE A 73 4.92 -3.64 15.09
N LEU A 74 5.31 -2.38 15.30
CA LEU A 74 6.10 -2.01 16.47
C LEU A 74 5.32 -2.25 17.78
N ALA A 75 4.06 -1.85 17.84
CA ALA A 75 3.20 -2.13 18.98
C ALA A 75 3.05 -3.65 19.20
N GLY A 76 2.94 -4.42 18.11
CA GLY A 76 2.91 -5.86 18.18
C GLY A 76 4.17 -6.52 18.69
N MET A 77 5.33 -6.04 18.27
CA MET A 77 6.60 -6.58 18.76
C MET A 77 6.80 -6.34 20.26
N GLN A 78 6.15 -5.32 20.83
CA GLN A 78 6.22 -5.02 22.26
C GLN A 78 5.42 -5.99 23.13
N THR A 79 4.47 -6.76 22.56
CA THR A 79 3.71 -7.77 23.31
C THR A 79 4.43 -9.12 23.41
N ILE A 80 5.46 -9.34 22.59
CA ILE A 80 6.25 -10.56 22.58
C ILE A 80 7.21 -10.57 23.79
N SER A 81 7.14 -11.61 24.62
CA SER A 81 8.01 -11.73 25.80
C SER A 81 9.50 -11.66 25.44
N ALA A 82 10.24 -10.84 26.18
CA ALA A 82 11.69 -10.71 26.03
C ALA A 82 12.44 -12.02 26.36
N GLU A 83 11.87 -12.85 27.25
CA GLU A 83 12.46 -14.12 27.67
C GLU A 83 12.67 -15.09 26.51
N LEU A 84 11.75 -15.12 25.54
CA LEU A 84 11.88 -15.94 24.32
C LEU A 84 13.14 -15.55 23.53
N TYR A 85 13.42 -14.24 23.43
CA TYR A 85 14.59 -13.76 22.72
C TYR A 85 15.90 -14.04 23.47
N ASP A 86 15.87 -14.02 24.80
CA ASP A 86 17.05 -14.29 25.63
C ASP A 86 17.38 -15.78 25.68
N ALA A 87 16.38 -16.64 25.83
CA ALA A 87 16.54 -18.09 25.71
C ALA A 87 17.16 -18.47 24.36
N ALA A 88 16.62 -17.93 23.26
CA ALA A 88 17.15 -18.20 21.93
C ALA A 88 18.59 -17.68 21.73
N LYS A 89 19.02 -16.60 22.42
CA LYS A 89 20.42 -16.17 22.38
C LYS A 89 21.34 -17.17 23.08
N VAL A 90 20.90 -17.74 24.21
CA VAL A 90 21.65 -18.78 24.94
C VAL A 90 21.79 -20.03 24.06
N ASP A 91 20.75 -20.39 23.31
CA ASP A 91 20.76 -21.49 22.33
C ASP A 91 21.57 -21.18 21.05
N GLY A 92 22.24 -20.02 20.96
CA GLY A 92 23.06 -19.64 19.82
C GLY A 92 22.28 -19.17 18.59
N ALA A 93 20.98 -18.87 18.72
CA ALA A 93 20.16 -18.43 17.60
C ALA A 93 20.56 -17.03 17.09
N GLY A 94 20.97 -16.97 15.82
CA GLY A 94 21.27 -15.73 15.11
C GLY A 94 20.06 -14.80 14.96
N ARG A 95 20.29 -13.58 14.47
CA ARG A 95 19.21 -12.57 14.28
C ARG A 95 18.09 -13.06 13.37
N LEU A 96 18.43 -13.73 12.26
CA LEU A 96 17.46 -14.24 11.30
C LEU A 96 16.62 -15.39 11.88
N ALA A 97 17.24 -16.28 12.66
CA ALA A 97 16.52 -17.36 13.35
C ALA A 97 15.51 -16.79 14.35
N ARG A 98 15.92 -15.83 15.19
CA ARG A 98 15.01 -15.18 16.13
C ARG A 98 13.87 -14.43 15.42
N PHE A 99 14.14 -13.76 14.31
CA PHE A 99 13.08 -13.14 13.51
C PHE A 99 12.08 -14.19 12.96
N ARG A 100 12.58 -15.27 12.34
CA ARG A 100 11.74 -16.27 11.66
C ARG A 100 10.94 -17.15 12.62
N PHE A 101 11.47 -17.43 13.80
CA PHE A 101 10.89 -18.40 14.76
C PHE A 101 10.25 -17.75 15.99
N ILE A 102 10.57 -16.49 16.31
CA ILE A 102 9.97 -15.78 17.46
C ILE A 102 9.17 -14.59 16.98
N THR A 103 9.79 -13.65 16.27
CA THR A 103 9.13 -12.40 15.87
C THR A 103 8.00 -12.62 14.89
N LEU A 104 8.24 -13.37 13.80
CA LEU A 104 7.25 -13.57 12.75
C LEU A 104 6.02 -14.36 13.25
N PRO A 105 6.17 -15.49 13.97
CA PRO A 105 5.02 -16.17 14.57
C PRO A 105 4.33 -15.33 15.65
N GLY A 106 5.10 -14.63 16.50
CA GLY A 106 4.55 -13.75 17.54
C GLY A 106 3.74 -12.56 17.00
N LEU A 107 3.92 -12.20 15.72
CA LEU A 107 3.18 -11.14 15.04
C LEU A 107 1.99 -11.65 14.23
N GLN A 108 1.70 -12.95 14.17
CA GLN A 108 0.70 -13.52 13.25
C GLN A 108 -0.68 -12.87 13.35
N GLN A 109 -1.19 -12.68 14.57
CA GLN A 109 -2.49 -12.04 14.80
C GLN A 109 -2.52 -10.59 14.29
N ILE A 110 -1.43 -9.87 14.50
CA ILE A 110 -1.30 -8.46 14.10
C ILE A 110 -1.10 -8.35 12.59
N MET A 111 -0.37 -9.29 11.97
CA MET A 111 -0.30 -9.41 10.52
C MET A 111 -1.67 -9.65 9.92
N GLY A 112 -2.50 -10.53 10.52
CA GLY A 112 -3.88 -10.75 10.09
C GLY A 112 -4.71 -9.46 10.06
N VAL A 113 -4.71 -8.70 11.15
CA VAL A 113 -5.42 -7.40 11.23
C VAL A 113 -4.89 -6.42 10.19
N VAL A 114 -3.58 -6.30 10.04
CA VAL A 114 -2.95 -5.40 9.05
C VAL A 114 -3.32 -5.80 7.63
N ILE A 115 -3.27 -7.10 7.29
CA ILE A 115 -3.63 -7.62 5.96
C ILE A 115 -5.11 -7.33 5.68
N LEU A 116 -5.99 -7.57 6.64
CA LEU A 116 -7.42 -7.31 6.51
C LEU A 116 -7.70 -5.84 6.21
N LEU A 117 -7.23 -4.93 7.08
CA LEU A 117 -7.43 -3.50 6.92
C LEU A 117 -6.77 -2.95 5.66
N SER A 118 -5.55 -3.39 5.35
CA SER A 118 -4.83 -2.95 4.15
C SER A 118 -5.54 -3.39 2.86
N THR A 119 -6.11 -4.58 2.84
CA THR A 119 -6.91 -5.08 1.70
C THR A 119 -8.16 -4.22 1.51
N ILE A 120 -8.92 -3.98 2.58
CA ILE A 120 -10.14 -3.15 2.52
C ILE A 120 -9.82 -1.74 2.00
N TRP A 121 -8.79 -1.10 2.55
CA TRP A 121 -8.40 0.25 2.14
C TRP A 121 -7.85 0.32 0.72
N THR A 122 -7.07 -0.67 0.30
CA THR A 122 -6.49 -0.72 -1.05
C THR A 122 -7.58 -0.91 -2.10
N MET A 123 -8.54 -1.83 -1.86
CA MET A 123 -9.65 -2.10 -2.77
C MET A 123 -10.59 -0.90 -2.95
N ASN A 124 -10.74 -0.07 -1.91
CA ASN A 124 -11.59 1.14 -1.94
C ASN A 124 -10.81 2.42 -2.29
N SER A 125 -9.54 2.32 -2.70
CA SER A 125 -8.70 3.50 -2.94
C SER A 125 -9.09 4.21 -4.24
N LEU A 126 -9.62 5.43 -4.12
CA LEU A 126 -9.93 6.30 -5.26
C LEU A 126 -8.91 7.43 -5.44
N GLU A 127 -8.55 8.09 -4.34
CA GLU A 127 -7.84 9.38 -4.39
C GLU A 127 -6.48 9.31 -5.10
N ILE A 128 -5.62 8.34 -4.74
CA ILE A 128 -4.28 8.25 -5.33
C ILE A 128 -4.34 7.86 -6.81
N PRO A 129 -5.05 6.79 -7.23
CA PRO A 129 -5.21 6.48 -8.66
C PRO A 129 -5.77 7.63 -9.49
N MET A 130 -6.80 8.31 -8.96
CA MET A 130 -7.44 9.43 -9.64
C MET A 130 -6.50 10.63 -9.80
N LEU A 131 -5.81 11.04 -8.72
CA LEU A 131 -5.02 12.27 -8.70
C LEU A 131 -3.64 12.10 -9.34
N LEU A 132 -3.04 10.91 -9.26
CA LEU A 132 -1.67 10.66 -9.72
C LEU A 132 -1.63 10.45 -11.23
N THR A 133 -2.53 9.62 -11.76
CA THR A 133 -2.52 9.18 -13.16
C THR A 133 -3.86 9.34 -13.85
N GLY A 134 -4.97 9.51 -13.11
CA GLY A 134 -6.31 9.55 -13.67
C GLY A 134 -6.69 8.26 -14.39
N GLY A 135 -6.11 7.12 -13.99
CA GLY A 135 -6.34 5.82 -14.62
C GLY A 135 -5.36 5.48 -15.75
N GLY A 136 -4.59 6.46 -16.22
CA GLY A 136 -3.68 6.29 -17.36
C GLY A 136 -2.29 5.69 -17.04
N PRO A 137 -1.48 5.46 -18.08
CA PRO A 137 -1.83 5.56 -19.51
C PRO A 137 -2.63 4.34 -19.97
N SER A 138 -3.51 4.51 -20.96
CA SER A 138 -4.32 3.43 -21.55
C SER A 138 -5.07 2.57 -20.52
N ASN A 139 -5.66 3.19 -19.49
CA ASN A 139 -6.37 2.55 -18.39
C ASN A 139 -5.50 1.59 -17.53
N ALA A 140 -4.16 1.65 -17.64
CA ALA A 140 -3.26 0.74 -16.94
C ALA A 140 -3.31 0.85 -15.42
N THR A 141 -3.72 2.01 -14.88
CA THR A 141 -3.90 2.23 -13.44
C THR A 141 -5.36 2.41 -13.06
N GLU A 142 -6.29 2.04 -13.94
CA GLU A 142 -7.71 2.12 -13.68
C GLU A 142 -8.09 1.09 -12.61
N VAL A 143 -8.76 1.55 -11.56
CA VAL A 143 -9.27 0.70 -10.46
C VAL A 143 -10.79 0.85 -10.37
N PHE A 144 -11.48 -0.12 -9.76
CA PHE A 144 -12.95 -0.12 -9.72
C PHE A 144 -13.58 1.16 -9.13
N PRO A 145 -13.07 1.74 -8.02
CA PRO A 145 -13.58 3.02 -7.54
C PRO A 145 -13.41 4.16 -8.56
N LEU A 146 -12.29 4.18 -9.28
CA LEU A 146 -12.00 5.18 -10.30
C LEU A 146 -12.91 5.02 -11.52
N LEU A 147 -13.10 3.79 -11.99
CA LEU A 147 -14.01 3.49 -13.07
C LEU A 147 -15.45 3.87 -12.72
N THR A 148 -15.86 3.61 -11.47
CA THR A 148 -17.16 4.03 -10.94
C THR A 148 -17.30 5.55 -11.00
N TYR A 149 -16.27 6.29 -10.58
CA TYR A 149 -16.23 7.74 -10.66
C TYR A 149 -16.33 8.25 -12.11
N HIS A 150 -15.55 7.67 -13.03
CA HIS A 150 -15.61 8.01 -14.46
C HIS A 150 -17.01 7.76 -15.05
N LEU A 151 -17.63 6.61 -14.77
CA LEU A 151 -18.96 6.29 -15.30
C LEU A 151 -20.06 7.18 -14.69
N ALA A 152 -20.10 7.32 -13.36
CA ALA A 152 -21.16 8.03 -12.66
C ALA A 152 -21.03 9.55 -12.79
N MET A 153 -19.83 10.10 -12.57
CA MET A 153 -19.62 11.54 -12.40
C MET A 153 -19.13 12.25 -13.67
N GLN A 154 -18.38 11.57 -14.53
CA GLN A 154 -17.88 12.19 -15.78
C GLN A 154 -18.77 11.85 -16.99
N ASN A 155 -19.19 10.59 -17.11
CA ASN A 155 -19.98 10.11 -18.25
C ASN A 155 -21.50 10.16 -18.00
N PHE A 156 -21.93 10.52 -16.79
CA PHE A 156 -23.35 10.55 -16.37
C PHE A 156 -24.12 9.23 -16.58
N ARG A 157 -23.40 8.10 -16.65
CA ARG A 157 -23.95 6.74 -16.76
C ARG A 157 -24.21 6.17 -15.36
N LEU A 158 -25.14 6.80 -14.63
CA LEU A 158 -25.40 6.51 -13.22
C LEU A 158 -25.77 5.05 -12.95
N GLY A 159 -26.53 4.41 -13.84
CA GLY A 159 -26.91 2.99 -13.69
C GLY A 159 -25.70 2.05 -13.69
N GLU A 160 -24.72 2.30 -14.57
CA GLU A 160 -23.50 1.50 -14.65
C GLU A 160 -22.54 1.83 -13.50
N GLY A 161 -22.42 3.11 -13.17
CA GLY A 161 -21.67 3.55 -12.00
C GLY A 161 -22.20 2.94 -10.70
N ALA A 162 -23.51 2.78 -10.56
CA ALA A 162 -24.12 2.13 -9.40
C ALA A 162 -23.93 0.60 -9.40
N ALA A 163 -23.91 -0.03 -10.58
CA ALA A 163 -23.74 -1.49 -10.70
C ALA A 163 -22.35 -1.97 -10.28
N LEU A 164 -21.29 -1.19 -10.57
CA LEU A 164 -19.91 -1.60 -10.30
C LEU A 164 -19.61 -1.87 -8.81
N PRO A 165 -19.91 -0.96 -7.85
CA PRO A 165 -19.72 -1.24 -6.43
C PRO A 165 -20.52 -2.45 -5.95
N ILE A 166 -21.74 -2.65 -6.47
CA ILE A 166 -22.59 -3.79 -6.13
C ILE A 166 -21.95 -5.10 -6.59
N MET A 167 -21.38 -5.13 -7.80
CA MET A 167 -20.65 -6.29 -8.32
C MET A 167 -19.35 -6.56 -7.55
N MET A 168 -18.69 -5.53 -7.04
CA MET A 168 -17.45 -5.66 -6.26
C MET A 168 -17.69 -6.15 -4.84
N LEU A 169 -18.85 -5.83 -4.25
CA LEU A 169 -19.19 -6.19 -2.87
C LEU A 169 -18.96 -7.67 -2.55
N PRO A 170 -19.48 -8.66 -3.32
CA PRO A 170 -19.24 -10.08 -3.00
C PRO A 170 -17.75 -10.46 -3.09
N ILE A 171 -16.98 -9.88 -4.02
CA ILE A 171 -15.55 -10.17 -4.16
C ILE A 171 -14.80 -9.68 -2.92
N VAL A 172 -15.05 -8.43 -2.49
CA VAL A 172 -14.44 -7.86 -1.29
C VAL A 172 -14.89 -8.61 -0.04
N ALA A 173 -16.18 -8.96 0.07
CA ALA A 173 -16.70 -9.73 1.20
C ALA A 173 -16.04 -11.10 1.32
N LEU A 174 -15.87 -11.83 0.20
CA LEU A 174 -15.19 -13.12 0.21
C LEU A 174 -13.72 -13.01 0.64
N LEU A 175 -13.01 -11.98 0.17
CA LEU A 175 -11.63 -11.73 0.59
C LEU A 175 -11.54 -11.41 2.09
N VAL A 176 -12.42 -10.53 2.58
CA VAL A 176 -12.48 -10.16 4.00
C VAL A 176 -12.82 -11.37 4.87
N LEU A 177 -13.82 -12.17 4.50
CA LEU A 177 -14.19 -13.39 5.22
C LEU A 177 -13.08 -14.45 5.16
N GLY A 178 -12.38 -14.57 4.03
CA GLY A 178 -11.23 -15.46 3.88
C GLY A 178 -10.10 -15.10 4.85
N VAL A 179 -9.75 -13.82 4.94
CA VAL A 179 -8.73 -13.34 5.88
C VAL A 179 -9.20 -13.47 7.34
N ALA A 180 -10.45 -13.09 7.64
CA ALA A 180 -10.99 -13.19 8.99
C ALA A 180 -11.06 -14.64 9.50
N SER A 181 -11.53 -15.57 8.66
CA SER A 181 -11.61 -16.99 9.02
C SER A 181 -10.22 -17.64 9.19
N TYR A 182 -9.20 -17.17 8.47
CA TYR A 182 -7.82 -17.57 8.69
C TYR A 182 -7.33 -17.11 10.07
N MET A 183 -7.63 -15.87 10.45
CA MET A 183 -7.28 -15.33 11.76
C MET A 183 -7.97 -16.07 12.92
N ASP A 184 -9.26 -16.40 12.77
CA ASP A 184 -10.01 -17.12 13.82
C ASP A 184 -9.45 -18.52 14.07
N LYS A 185 -9.00 -19.22 13.03
CA LYS A 185 -8.37 -20.55 13.17
C LYS A 185 -7.09 -20.47 14.00
N GLU A 186 -6.22 -19.50 13.72
CA GLU A 186 -4.99 -19.28 14.48
C GLU A 186 -5.24 -18.80 15.92
N ALA A 187 -6.41 -18.23 16.23
CA ALA A 187 -6.77 -17.84 17.59
C ALA A 187 -7.30 -19.01 18.43
N THR A 188 -7.79 -20.07 17.78
CA THR A 188 -8.31 -21.28 18.43
C THR A 188 -7.30 -22.41 18.62
N GLU A 189 -6.13 -22.33 17.97
CA GLU A 189 -4.98 -23.24 18.12
C GLU A 189 -3.99 -22.74 19.17
#